data_AF-A0A1B0G6I9-F1
#
_entry.id   AF-A0A1B0G6I9-F1
#
_cell.length_a   1.000
_cell.length_b   1.000
_cell.length_c   1.000
_cell.angle_alpha   90.00
_cell.angle_beta   90.00
_cell.angle_gamma   90.00
#
_symmetry.space_group_name_H-M   'P 1'
#
loop_
_entity.id
_entity.type
_entity.pdbx_description
1 polymer ?
#
loop_
_entity_poly.entity_id
_entity_poly.type
_entity_poly.pdbx_seq_one_letter_code
_entity_poly.pdbx_strand_id
1 'polypeptide(L)'
;MSMYLENNKNLDAKLYKWGAIECECLEAHNKLRALHGAPPLKLNAKLCRAAEAWARASFNSCNSHMMCYVNYFQEIAKKGQLIHSAAADYGENIYCCTDCKKFNGSMAPQAWYNEIEFYDFEKSVFSIETGHFTQLVWKDSANLGVGYKKVQLTTDDSHCAD
;
A
#
# COMPACT_ATOMS: atom_id res chain seq x y z
N MET A 1 -14.43 10.66 -23.45
CA MET A 1 -14.64 9.57 -24.43
C MET A 1 -13.38 9.43 -25.28
N SER A 2 -12.63 8.34 -25.08
CA SER A 2 -11.93 7.55 -26.10
C SER A 2 -11.28 6.33 -25.44
N MET A 3 -11.73 5.15 -25.87
CA MET A 3 -11.19 3.81 -25.59
C MET A 3 -9.80 3.62 -26.22
N TYR A 4 -9.00 2.68 -25.71
CA TYR A 4 -8.14 1.84 -26.56
C TYR A 4 -8.05 0.39 -26.03
N LEU A 5 -8.24 -0.55 -26.96
CA LEU A 5 -8.33 -2.00 -26.82
C LEU A 5 -6.95 -2.67 -26.71
N GLU A 6 -6.90 -3.82 -26.03
CA GLU A 6 -5.76 -4.74 -25.98
C GLU A 6 -5.45 -5.35 -27.37
N ASN A 7 -4.16 -5.44 -27.71
CA ASN A 7 -3.60 -6.52 -28.52
C ASN A 7 -2.07 -6.48 -28.41
N ASN A 8 -1.51 -7.31 -27.54
CA ASN A 8 -0.08 -7.34 -27.25
C ASN A 8 0.62 -8.40 -28.12
N LYS A 9 1.08 -7.97 -29.29
CA LYS A 9 2.13 -8.64 -30.07
C LYS A 9 3.10 -7.59 -30.58
N ASN A 10 4.10 -7.25 -29.75
CA ASN A 10 5.50 -7.15 -30.14
C ASN A 10 6.30 -6.56 -28.97
N LEU A 11 7.28 -7.34 -28.53
CA LEU A 11 8.38 -6.92 -27.69
C LEU A 11 9.18 -5.89 -28.48
N ASP A 12 9.18 -4.63 -28.03
CA ASP A 12 10.34 -3.72 -27.98
C ASP A 12 9.83 -2.29 -27.72
N ALA A 13 10.44 -1.63 -26.72
CA ALA A 13 10.06 -0.35 -26.08
C ALA A 13 9.01 -0.44 -24.95
N LYS A 14 9.40 -0.99 -23.79
CA LYS A 14 8.65 -0.86 -22.51
C LYS A 14 8.67 0.60 -22.01
N LEU A 15 7.78 1.44 -22.53
CA LEU A 15 7.22 2.52 -21.70
C LEU A 15 6.47 1.81 -20.54
N TYR A 16 6.98 1.93 -19.32
CA TYR A 16 6.25 1.49 -18.13
C TYR A 16 4.96 2.32 -18.02
N LYS A 17 3.85 1.80 -18.57
CA LYS A 17 2.53 2.37 -18.33
C LYS A 17 2.06 1.84 -16.98
N TRP A 18 2.00 2.72 -15.98
CA TRP A 18 1.52 2.40 -14.64
C TRP A 18 0.04 1.97 -14.67
N GLY A 19 -0.33 1.07 -13.77
CA GLY A 19 -1.73 0.69 -13.57
C GLY A 19 -2.53 1.80 -12.89
N ALA A 20 -3.86 1.64 -12.87
CA ALA A 20 -4.76 2.62 -12.27
C ALA A 20 -4.49 2.81 -10.77
N ILE A 21 -4.22 1.72 -10.03
CA ILE A 21 -3.96 1.77 -8.59
C ILE A 21 -2.70 2.56 -8.27
N GLU A 22 -1.61 2.34 -9.02
CA GLU A 22 -0.35 3.06 -8.81
C GLU A 22 -0.49 4.54 -9.13
N CYS A 23 -1.20 4.87 -10.22
CA CYS A 23 -1.50 6.27 -10.58
C CYS A 23 -2.37 6.96 -9.52
N GLU A 24 -3.50 6.35 -9.13
CA GLU A 24 -4.41 6.90 -8.12
C GLU A 24 -3.72 7.08 -6.77
N CYS A 25 -2.86 6.12 -6.39
CA CYS A 25 -2.07 6.20 -5.17
C CYS A 25 -1.06 7.35 -5.24
N LEU A 26 -0.33 7.50 -6.34
CA LEU A 26 0.60 8.62 -6.55
C LEU A 26 -0.13 9.97 -6.51
N GLU A 27 -1.27 10.08 -7.20
CA GLU A 27 -2.08 11.30 -7.21
C GLU A 27 -2.57 11.68 -5.82
N ALA A 28 -3.06 10.71 -5.05
CA ALA A 28 -3.49 10.94 -3.67
C ALA A 28 -2.33 11.39 -2.78
N HIS A 29 -1.17 10.73 -2.85
CA HIS A 29 0.05 11.17 -2.13
C HIS A 29 0.40 12.61 -2.48
N ASN A 30 0.46 12.95 -3.76
CA ASN A 30 0.90 14.26 -4.19
C ASN A 30 -0.10 15.38 -3.84
N LYS A 31 -1.41 15.09 -3.84
CA LYS A 31 -2.43 16.02 -3.33
C LYS A 31 -2.23 16.29 -1.84
N LEU A 32 -2.03 15.25 -1.04
CA LEU A 32 -1.87 15.37 0.40
C LEU A 32 -0.55 16.03 0.78
N ARG A 33 0.56 15.67 0.10
CA ARG A 33 1.87 16.32 0.28
C ARG A 33 1.87 17.81 -0.01
N ALA A 34 1.09 18.24 -1.01
CA ALA A 34 0.95 19.65 -1.34
C ALA A 34 0.33 20.47 -0.19
N LEU A 35 -0.55 19.88 0.62
CA LEU A 35 -1.11 20.53 1.82
C LEU A 35 -0.04 20.86 2.88
N HIS A 36 1.08 20.15 2.85
CA HIS A 36 2.20 20.26 3.79
C HIS A 36 3.45 20.90 3.19
N GLY A 37 3.36 21.42 1.95
CA GLY A 37 4.49 21.99 1.23
C GLY A 37 5.60 20.97 0.92
N ALA A 38 5.29 19.67 0.92
CA ALA A 38 6.23 18.62 0.56
C ALA A 38 6.26 18.45 -0.98
N PRO A 39 7.45 18.30 -1.61
CA PRO A 39 7.57 18.13 -3.06
C PRO A 39 6.83 16.87 -3.56
N PRO A 40 6.31 16.86 -4.80
CA PRO A 40 5.63 15.70 -5.34
C PRO A 40 6.57 14.51 -5.55
N LEU A 41 6.09 13.31 -5.25
CA LEU A 41 6.74 12.04 -5.53
C LEU A 41 6.62 11.65 -7.01
N LYS A 42 7.46 10.72 -7.43
CA LYS A 42 7.37 10.02 -8.72
C LYS A 42 7.34 8.51 -8.50
N LEU A 43 6.56 7.80 -9.32
CA LEU A 43 6.58 6.33 -9.31
C LEU A 43 7.94 5.81 -9.75
N ASN A 44 8.44 4.80 -9.04
CA ASN A 44 9.70 4.14 -9.33
C ASN A 44 9.49 2.64 -9.57
N ALA A 45 9.92 2.16 -10.75
CA ALA A 45 9.64 0.79 -11.17
C ALA A 45 10.30 -0.26 -10.27
N LYS A 46 11.49 0.03 -9.71
CA LYS A 46 12.17 -0.88 -8.78
C LYS A 46 11.39 -0.97 -7.47
N LEU A 47 10.94 0.16 -6.93
CA LEU A 47 10.15 0.21 -5.69
C LEU A 47 8.77 -0.45 -5.89
N CYS A 48 8.07 -0.21 -7.01
CA CYS A 48 6.80 -0.91 -7.28
C CYS A 48 6.98 -2.43 -7.37
N ARG A 49 8.06 -2.90 -8.02
CA ARG A 49 8.36 -4.35 -8.06
C ARG A 49 8.65 -4.92 -6.67
N ALA A 50 9.38 -4.19 -5.83
CA ALA A 50 9.64 -4.60 -4.46
C ALA A 50 8.35 -4.66 -3.62
N ALA A 51 7.54 -3.61 -3.67
CA ALA A 51 6.25 -3.52 -2.98
C ALA A 51 5.28 -4.64 -3.43
N GLU A 52 5.21 -4.93 -4.73
CA GLU A 52 4.38 -6.00 -5.27
C GLU A 52 4.86 -7.38 -4.83
N ALA A 53 6.18 -7.61 -4.83
CA ALA A 53 6.77 -8.85 -4.33
C ALA A 53 6.46 -9.04 -2.84
N TRP A 54 6.59 -7.98 -2.04
CA TRP A 54 6.25 -8.01 -0.62
C TRP A 54 4.77 -8.29 -0.38
N ALA A 55 3.86 -7.57 -1.05
CA ALA A 55 2.42 -7.78 -0.93
C ALA A 55 2.00 -9.23 -1.24
N ARG A 56 2.71 -9.90 -2.16
CA ARG A 56 2.50 -11.33 -2.48
C ARG A 56 3.11 -12.25 -1.43
N ALA A 57 4.33 -11.97 -0.97
CA ALA A 57 5.03 -12.79 0.00
C ALA A 57 4.37 -12.75 1.38
N SER A 58 3.96 -11.56 1.85
CA SER A 58 3.26 -11.37 3.13
C SER A 58 1.96 -12.17 3.19
N PHE A 59 1.32 -12.39 2.03
CA PHE A 59 0.16 -13.26 1.92
C PHE A 59 0.52 -14.77 1.95
N ASN A 60 1.54 -15.18 1.20
CA ASN A 60 1.94 -16.60 1.10
C ASN A 60 2.65 -17.14 2.35
N SER A 61 3.25 -16.28 3.17
CA SER A 61 3.95 -16.70 4.40
C SER A 61 3.01 -17.14 5.52
N CYS A 62 1.70 -16.97 5.36
CA CYS A 62 0.70 -17.39 6.33
C CYS A 62 -0.04 -18.64 5.82
N ASN A 63 0.68 -19.77 5.80
CA ASN A 63 0.15 -21.10 5.48
C ASN A 63 -0.73 -21.71 6.61
N SER A 64 -1.44 -20.90 7.37
CA SER A 64 -2.38 -21.39 8.39
C SER A 64 -3.64 -20.51 8.38
N HIS A 65 -4.66 -20.98 7.64
CA HIS A 65 -6.00 -20.40 7.52
C HIS A 65 -6.09 -18.93 7.08
N MET A 66 -6.68 -18.73 5.90
CA MET A 66 -7.09 -17.42 5.37
C MET A 66 -7.92 -16.60 6.36
N MET A 67 -8.76 -17.25 7.18
CA MET A 67 -9.60 -16.61 8.20
C MET A 67 -8.79 -16.23 9.46
N CYS A 68 -7.83 -17.07 9.88
CA CYS A 68 -6.88 -16.71 10.94
C CYS A 68 -5.94 -15.58 10.50
N TYR A 69 -5.57 -15.54 9.22
CA TYR A 69 -4.80 -14.46 8.62
C TYR A 69 -5.55 -13.14 8.65
N VAL A 70 -6.82 -13.11 8.24
CA VAL A 70 -7.65 -11.89 8.31
C VAL A 70 -7.75 -11.38 9.74
N ASN A 71 -8.03 -12.26 10.70
CA ASN A 71 -8.09 -11.88 12.12
C ASN A 71 -6.72 -11.44 12.65
N TYR A 72 -5.63 -12.15 12.33
CA TYR A 72 -4.27 -11.79 12.73
C TYR A 72 -3.84 -10.45 12.14
N PHE A 73 -4.07 -10.22 10.84
CA PHE A 73 -3.79 -8.94 10.18
C PHE A 73 -4.63 -7.80 10.71
N GLN A 74 -5.90 -8.03 11.02
CA GLN A 74 -6.74 -7.02 11.69
C GLN A 74 -6.22 -6.71 13.09
N GLU A 75 -5.83 -7.72 13.87
CA GLU A 75 -5.32 -7.52 15.23
C GLU A 75 -3.95 -6.84 15.25
N ILE A 76 -3.02 -7.19 14.36
CA ILE A 76 -1.73 -6.48 14.25
C ILE A 76 -1.93 -5.10 13.62
N ALA A 77 -2.84 -4.90 12.65
CA ALA A 77 -3.13 -3.57 12.10
C ALA A 77 -3.73 -2.64 13.17
N LYS A 78 -4.65 -3.15 14.01
CA LYS A 78 -5.17 -2.43 15.19
C LYS A 78 -4.08 -2.10 16.22
N LYS A 79 -3.01 -2.89 16.28
CA LYS A 79 -1.86 -2.69 17.17
C LYS A 79 -0.69 -1.95 16.50
N GLY A 80 -0.81 -1.54 15.23
CA GLY A 80 0.28 -0.94 14.46
C GLY A 80 1.46 -1.89 14.16
N GLN A 81 1.28 -3.21 14.28
CA GLN A 81 2.30 -4.26 14.18
C GLN A 81 2.34 -4.96 12.82
N LEU A 82 1.93 -4.29 11.73
CA LEU A 82 2.12 -4.87 10.39
C LEU A 82 3.61 -5.13 10.16
N ILE A 83 3.94 -6.32 9.63
CA ILE A 83 5.33 -6.72 9.44
C ILE A 83 5.88 -6.00 8.21
N HIS A 84 6.86 -5.13 8.45
CA HIS A 84 7.58 -4.43 7.40
C HIS A 84 8.54 -5.36 6.65
N SER A 85 8.83 -5.03 5.38
CA SER A 85 9.92 -5.70 4.67
C SER A 85 11.26 -5.44 5.36
N ALA A 86 12.20 -6.37 5.25
CA ALA A 86 13.55 -6.24 5.85
C ALA A 86 14.45 -5.23 5.12
N ALA A 87 13.87 -4.39 4.24
CA ALA A 87 14.63 -3.43 3.46
C ALA A 87 15.11 -2.27 4.32
N ALA A 88 16.38 -1.92 4.17
CA ALA A 88 17.00 -0.80 4.87
C ALA A 88 17.11 0.46 4.00
N ASP A 89 16.84 0.38 2.69
CA ASP A 89 17.06 1.45 1.72
C ASP A 89 15.80 2.24 1.33
N TYR A 90 14.64 1.92 1.91
CA TYR A 90 13.40 2.68 1.73
C TYR A 90 12.50 2.61 2.97
N GLY A 91 11.70 3.65 3.19
CA GLY A 91 10.59 3.63 4.14
C GLY A 91 9.36 2.91 3.57
N GLU A 92 8.50 2.39 4.45
CA GLU A 92 7.38 1.53 4.05
C GLU A 92 6.12 1.83 4.86
N ASN A 93 4.99 1.98 4.15
CA ASN A 93 3.66 1.99 4.74
C ASN A 93 2.87 0.79 4.23
N ILE A 94 2.10 0.15 5.11
CA ILE A 94 1.28 -1.02 4.76
C ILE A 94 -0.18 -0.70 5.05
N TYR A 95 -1.07 -1.13 4.16
CA TYR A 95 -2.51 -0.99 4.31
C TYR A 95 -3.18 -2.33 3.99
N CYS A 96 -4.14 -2.71 4.83
CA CYS A 96 -5.00 -3.87 4.60
C CYS A 96 -6.45 -3.44 4.78
N CYS A 97 -7.34 -3.94 3.92
CA CYS A 97 -8.77 -3.79 4.11
C CYS A 97 -9.48 -5.10 3.77
N THR A 98 -10.38 -5.49 4.66
CA THR A 98 -11.30 -6.61 4.49
C THR A 98 -12.68 -6.08 4.09
N ASP A 99 -13.38 -6.79 3.21
CA ASP A 99 -14.70 -6.38 2.70
C ASP A 99 -14.76 -5.03 1.97
N CYS A 100 -13.60 -4.52 1.53
CA CYS A 100 -13.49 -3.41 0.61
C CYS A 100 -14.02 -3.79 -0.79
N LYS A 101 -15.34 -3.71 -0.98
CA LYS A 101 -16.03 -4.06 -2.24
C LYS A 101 -15.51 -3.26 -3.46
N LYS A 102 -14.96 -2.06 -3.23
CA LYS A 102 -14.41 -1.16 -4.26
C LYS A 102 -13.07 -0.58 -3.82
N PHE A 103 -12.04 -1.42 -3.74
CA PHE A 103 -10.67 -0.94 -3.52
C PHE A 103 -10.20 -0.07 -4.69
N ASN A 104 -9.57 1.07 -4.38
CA ASN A 104 -8.89 1.95 -5.33
C ASN A 104 -7.58 2.49 -4.73
N GLY A 105 -6.73 3.11 -5.54
CA GLY A 105 -5.40 3.54 -5.11
C GLY A 105 -5.40 4.70 -4.11
N SER A 106 -6.50 5.43 -3.93
CA SER A 106 -6.54 6.55 -2.97
C SER A 106 -6.91 6.15 -1.54
N MET A 107 -7.45 4.93 -1.35
CA MET A 107 -7.88 4.47 -0.02
C MET A 107 -6.74 4.40 0.99
N ALA A 108 -5.62 3.79 0.63
CA ALA A 108 -4.48 3.63 1.54
C ALA A 108 -3.83 4.99 1.90
N PRO A 109 -3.50 5.89 0.94
CA PRO A 109 -2.99 7.22 1.26
C PRO A 109 -3.93 8.04 2.15
N GLN A 110 -5.24 7.95 1.92
CA GLN A 110 -6.20 8.67 2.75
C GLN A 110 -6.25 8.12 4.18
N ALA A 111 -6.25 6.79 4.34
CA ALA A 111 -6.24 6.16 5.67
C ALA A 111 -4.98 6.53 6.45
N TRP A 112 -3.80 6.46 5.83
CA TRP A 112 -2.53 6.89 6.42
C TRP A 112 -2.52 8.38 6.78
N TYR A 113 -3.13 9.22 5.94
CA TYR A 113 -3.18 10.65 6.19
C TYR A 113 -4.07 11.03 7.37
N ASN A 114 -5.16 10.29 7.62
CA ASN A 114 -6.06 10.57 8.73
C ASN A 114 -5.37 10.50 10.11
N GLU A 115 -4.21 9.85 10.22
CA GLU A 115 -3.37 9.89 11.43
C GLU A 115 -2.89 11.31 11.79
N ILE A 116 -3.01 12.28 10.88
CA ILE A 116 -2.78 13.70 11.17
C ILE A 116 -3.61 14.19 12.37
N GLU A 117 -4.80 13.61 12.60
CA GLU A 117 -5.65 13.93 13.75
C GLU A 117 -4.96 13.66 15.10
N PHE A 118 -3.97 12.77 15.13
CA PHE A 118 -3.20 12.41 16.31
C PHE A 118 -1.80 13.04 16.34
N TYR A 119 -1.40 13.77 15.29
CA TYR A 119 -0.05 14.34 15.18
C TYR A 119 0.04 15.72 15.83
N ASP A 120 0.87 15.85 16.86
CA ASP A 120 1.21 17.12 17.49
C ASP A 120 2.41 17.77 16.77
N PHE A 121 2.13 18.79 15.95
CA PHE A 121 3.17 19.49 15.19
C PHE A 121 4.18 20.25 16.08
N GLU A 122 3.78 20.65 17.29
CA GLU A 122 4.65 21.33 18.26
C GLU A 122 5.54 20.33 19.00
N LYS A 123 5.09 19.08 19.12
CA LYS A 123 5.85 17.97 19.73
C LYS A 123 6.11 16.89 18.69
N SER A 124 6.97 17.24 17.72
CA SER A 124 7.40 16.38 16.61
C SER A 124 8.24 15.19 17.07
N VAL A 125 7.60 14.26 17.78
CA VAL A 125 8.15 13.00 18.28
C VAL A 125 7.54 11.86 17.48
N PHE A 126 8.34 10.85 17.17
CA PHE A 126 7.83 9.63 16.54
C PHE A 126 6.78 8.97 17.43
N SER A 127 5.62 8.66 16.85
CA SER A 127 4.59 7.80 17.44
C SER A 127 4.21 6.72 16.43
N ILE A 128 3.93 5.52 16.93
CA ILE A 128 3.39 4.43 16.11
C ILE A 128 2.02 4.78 15.51
N GLU A 129 1.28 5.68 16.16
CA GLU A 129 -0.05 6.14 15.70
C GLU A 129 0.01 7.15 14.55
N THR A 130 1.19 7.72 14.26
CA THR A 130 1.39 8.77 13.25
C THR A 130 2.49 8.43 12.24
N GLY A 131 3.01 7.21 12.28
CA GLY A 131 4.12 6.77 11.45
C GLY A 131 3.79 6.80 9.96
N HIS A 132 2.57 6.42 9.58
CA HIS A 132 2.18 6.40 8.18
C HIS A 132 1.99 7.82 7.64
N PHE A 133 1.33 8.70 8.41
CA PHE A 133 1.18 10.11 8.05
C PHE A 133 2.54 10.78 7.84
N THR A 134 3.44 10.66 8.81
CA THR A 134 4.77 11.32 8.74
C THR A 134 5.58 10.83 7.54
N GLN A 135 5.55 9.53 7.24
CA GLN A 135 6.20 9.00 6.04
C GLN A 135 5.56 9.54 4.74
N LEU A 136 4.23 9.65 4.70
CA LEU A 136 3.50 10.15 3.52
C LEU A 136 3.91 11.59 3.17
N VAL A 137 4.07 12.46 4.17
CA VAL A 137 4.43 13.87 3.99
C VAL A 137 5.93 14.16 4.13
N TRP A 138 6.78 13.12 4.21
CA TRP A 138 8.22 13.29 4.42
C TRP A 138 8.87 14.07 3.27
N LYS A 139 9.47 15.24 3.58
CA LYS A 139 9.95 16.18 2.56
C LYS A 139 11.04 15.60 1.65
N ASP A 140 11.94 14.81 2.22
CA ASP A 140 13.08 14.25 1.50
C ASP A 140 12.74 13.01 0.66
N SER A 141 11.56 12.43 0.86
CA SER A 141 11.07 11.36 0.00
C SER A 141 10.80 11.90 -1.40
N ALA A 142 11.38 11.25 -2.41
CA ALA A 142 11.26 11.66 -3.82
C ALA A 142 10.62 10.60 -4.72
N ASN A 143 10.65 9.33 -4.32
CA ASN A 143 10.18 8.20 -5.10
C ASN A 143 9.14 7.40 -4.32
N LEU A 144 8.15 6.85 -5.03
CA LEU A 144 7.10 5.99 -4.49
C LEU A 144 7.11 4.64 -5.21
N GLY A 145 7.00 3.56 -4.44
CA GLY A 145 6.64 2.23 -4.92
C GLY A 145 5.23 1.89 -4.47
N VAL A 146 4.43 1.31 -5.36
CA VAL A 146 3.09 0.81 -5.04
C VAL A 146 2.98 -0.63 -5.51
N GLY A 147 2.51 -1.50 -4.64
CA GLY A 147 2.23 -2.91 -4.91
C GLY A 147 1.03 -3.35 -4.10
N TYR A 148 0.22 -4.27 -4.64
CA TYR A 148 -0.99 -4.71 -3.98
C TYR A 148 -1.36 -6.14 -4.36
N LYS A 149 -1.99 -6.85 -3.42
CA LYS A 149 -2.52 -8.19 -3.66
C LYS A 149 -4.00 -8.21 -3.26
N LYS A 150 -4.89 -8.37 -4.25
CA LYS A 150 -6.28 -8.71 -3.98
C LYS A 150 -6.38 -10.20 -3.67
N VAL A 151 -7.05 -10.54 -2.59
CA VAL A 151 -7.31 -11.90 -2.13
C VAL A 151 -8.82 -12.13 -2.20
N GLN A 152 -9.23 -13.30 -2.70
CA GLN A 152 -10.61 -13.76 -2.62
C GLN A 152 -10.68 -14.84 -1.54
N LEU A 153 -11.61 -14.70 -0.59
CA LEU A 153 -11.91 -15.76 0.36
C LEU A 153 -12.71 -16.83 -0.38
N THR A 154 -12.16 -18.03 -0.56
CA THR A 154 -12.92 -19.18 -1.03
C THR A 154 -13.53 -19.88 0.18
N THR A 155 -14.83 -20.18 0.13
CA THR A 155 -15.57 -20.85 1.22
C THR A 155 -15.32 -22.36 1.29
N ASP A 156 -14.34 -22.89 0.58
CA ASP A 156 -14.04 -24.33 0.53
C ASP A 156 -12.87 -24.68 1.45
N ASP A 157 -13.04 -24.39 2.74
CA ASP A 157 -12.20 -24.93 3.83
C ASP A 157 -12.91 -26.15 4.46
N SER A 158 -13.40 -27.07 3.61
CA SER A 158 -14.07 -28.31 4.03
C SER A 158 -13.12 -29.35 4.68
N HIS A 159 -11.87 -28.98 4.98
CA HIS A 159 -10.88 -29.84 5.65
C HIS A 159 -10.73 -29.56 7.14
N CYS A 160 -11.63 -28.78 7.76
CA CYS A 160 -11.53 -28.41 9.19
C CYS A 160 -12.68 -28.93 10.05
N ALA A 161 -13.12 -30.15 9.79
CA ALA A 161 -13.87 -30.95 10.75
C ALA A 161 -13.21 -32.33 10.83
N ASP A 162 -12.18 -32.43 11.66
CA ASP A 162 -11.81 -33.63 12.45
C ASP A 162 -10.90 -33.21 13.61
#